data_AF-A0A520FPF8-F1
#
_entry.id   AF-A0A520FPF8-F1
#
_cell.length_a   1.000
_cell.length_b   1.000
_cell.length_c   1.000
_cell.angle_alpha   90.00
_cell.angle_beta   90.00
_cell.angle_gamma   90.00
#
_symmetry.space_group_name_H-M   'P 1'
#
loop_
_entity.id
_entity.type
_entity.pdbx_description
1 polymer ?
#
loop_
_entity_poly.entity_id
_entity_poly.type
_entity_poly.pdbx_seq_one_letter_code
_entity_poly.pdbx_strand_id
1 'polypeptide(L)'
;MTSTAPHDAGFQITVEPSGRQFTVSGDETILSAGIRQGVGLPYGCKDGACGSCKCRKLSGEISMDTHQSKALSAEEELNGYVLTCRAHARSDVVLESRQVTEVGAHPIRKMPARVLALQKLSHDVVMLRLQLPAGEPLQFHAGQYVEFLLRDGARRSYSMANAPHTLGEPGTGIELHIRHLPGGKFTDHVFGAMKEKEIL
;
A
#
# COMPACT_ATOMS: atom_id res chain seq x y z
N MET A 1 -22.32 -27.72 22.57
CA MET A 1 -22.72 -26.53 21.79
C MET A 1 -21.86 -25.38 22.27
N THR A 2 -20.68 -25.21 21.68
CA THR A 2 -19.71 -24.17 22.05
C THR A 2 -20.14 -22.85 21.41
N SER A 3 -20.49 -21.90 22.27
CA SER A 3 -20.95 -20.56 21.94
C SER A 3 -19.83 -19.73 21.32
N THR A 4 -19.95 -19.42 20.03
CA THR A 4 -19.14 -18.42 19.33
C THR A 4 -19.61 -17.03 19.76
N ALA A 5 -18.84 -16.36 20.61
CA ALA A 5 -19.07 -14.96 20.94
C ALA A 5 -18.73 -14.07 19.72
N PRO A 6 -19.36 -12.89 19.58
CA PRO A 6 -19.16 -12.03 18.42
C PRO A 6 -17.79 -11.34 18.51
N HIS A 7 -16.92 -11.58 17.53
CA HIS A 7 -15.65 -10.86 17.38
C HIS A 7 -15.91 -9.43 16.85
N ASP A 8 -16.30 -8.52 17.75
CA ASP A 8 -16.40 -7.08 17.48
C ASP A 8 -15.32 -6.27 18.23
N ALA A 9 -14.36 -6.95 18.87
CA ALA A 9 -13.18 -6.36 19.48
C ALA A 9 -11.95 -6.69 18.62
N GLY A 10 -11.36 -5.68 17.99
CA GLY A 10 -10.11 -5.83 17.24
C GLY A 10 -8.96 -6.29 18.14
N PHE A 11 -7.90 -6.81 17.53
CA PHE A 11 -6.69 -7.27 18.22
C PHE A 11 -5.65 -6.17 18.33
N GLN A 12 -4.83 -6.20 19.38
CA GLN A 12 -3.74 -5.25 19.57
C GLN A 12 -2.43 -5.74 18.95
N ILE A 13 -1.80 -4.88 18.15
CA ILE A 13 -0.49 -5.11 17.55
C ILE A 13 0.53 -4.21 18.22
N THR A 14 1.63 -4.81 18.70
CA THR A 14 2.77 -4.08 19.28
C THR A 14 3.99 -4.25 18.39
N VAL A 15 4.70 -3.14 18.12
CA VAL A 15 5.90 -3.13 17.26
C VAL A 15 7.15 -2.85 18.07
N GLU A 16 7.99 -3.87 18.23
CA GLU A 16 9.28 -3.81 18.91
C GLU A 16 10.42 -3.49 17.91
N PRO A 17 11.45 -2.72 18.32
CA PRO A 17 11.69 -2.17 19.66
C PRO A 17 11.01 -0.81 19.92
N SER A 18 10.17 -0.32 18.99
CA SER A 18 9.60 1.03 19.10
C SER A 18 8.55 1.20 20.19
N GLY A 19 7.98 0.10 20.69
CA GLY A 19 6.86 0.07 21.63
C GLY A 19 5.52 0.60 21.07
N ARG A 20 5.45 0.94 19.78
CA ARG A 20 4.23 1.49 19.16
C ARG A 20 3.15 0.44 19.08
N GLN A 21 1.91 0.86 19.33
CA GLN A 21 0.75 -0.01 19.34
C GLN A 21 -0.35 0.52 18.41
N PHE A 22 -1.11 -0.40 17.81
CA PHE A 22 -2.30 -0.09 17.03
C PHE A 22 -3.28 -1.26 17.06
N THR A 23 -4.56 -0.97 16.80
CA THR A 23 -5.61 -2.00 16.80
C THR A 23 -5.94 -2.44 15.36
N VAL A 24 -6.05 -3.74 15.13
CA VAL A 24 -6.44 -4.32 13.84
C VAL A 24 -7.81 -4.99 13.96
N SER A 25 -8.72 -4.67 13.06
CA SER A 25 -9.99 -5.39 12.93
C SER A 25 -9.78 -6.75 12.26
N GLY A 26 -10.62 -7.74 12.55
CA GLY A 26 -10.45 -9.11 12.03
C GLY A 26 -10.58 -9.26 10.51
N ASP A 27 -11.07 -8.23 9.82
CA ASP A 27 -11.29 -8.14 8.38
C ASP A 27 -10.20 -7.36 7.62
N GLU A 28 -9.31 -6.65 8.33
CA GLU A 28 -8.23 -5.87 7.72
C GLU A 28 -6.85 -6.49 7.98
N THR A 29 -5.91 -6.28 7.05
CA THR A 29 -4.55 -6.77 7.23
C THR A 29 -3.78 -5.92 8.24
N ILE A 30 -2.83 -6.52 8.94
CA ILE A 30 -1.99 -5.82 9.94
C ILE A 30 -1.32 -4.57 9.34
N LEU A 31 -0.82 -4.66 8.11
CA LEU A 31 -0.25 -3.50 7.41
C LEU A 31 -1.28 -2.39 7.18
N SER A 32 -2.50 -2.74 6.77
CA SER A 32 -3.56 -1.75 6.50
C SER A 32 -3.95 -1.00 7.77
N ALA A 33 -4.10 -1.72 8.89
CA ALA A 33 -4.37 -1.12 10.20
C ALA A 33 -3.23 -0.20 10.66
N GLY A 34 -1.97 -0.63 10.51
CA GLY A 34 -0.79 0.17 10.85
C GLY A 34 -0.75 1.46 10.05
N ILE A 35 -0.92 1.37 8.72
CA ILE A 35 -1.02 2.53 7.83
C ILE A 35 -2.13 3.50 8.25
N ARG A 36 -3.34 2.98 8.50
CA ARG A 36 -4.52 3.78 8.87
C ARG A 36 -4.30 4.57 10.17
N GLN A 37 -3.54 4.02 11.10
CA GLN A 37 -3.21 4.64 12.40
C GLN A 37 -1.84 5.33 12.40
N GLY A 38 -1.19 5.45 11.24
CA GLY A 38 0.12 6.10 11.10
C GLY A 38 1.27 5.34 11.74
N VAL A 39 1.10 4.06 12.10
CA VAL A 39 2.18 3.18 12.57
C VAL A 39 2.96 2.63 11.39
N GLY A 40 4.22 3.08 11.30
CA GLY A 40 5.15 2.68 10.26
C GLY A 40 5.51 1.21 10.37
N LEU A 41 5.15 0.45 9.35
CA LEU A 41 5.69 -0.87 9.07
C LEU A 41 6.39 -0.82 7.72
N PRO A 42 7.36 -1.70 7.43
CA PRO A 42 7.93 -1.79 6.11
C PRO A 42 6.88 -2.33 5.13
N TYR A 43 6.84 -1.80 3.90
CA TYR A 43 5.98 -2.34 2.83
C TYR A 43 6.38 -1.83 1.44
N GLY A 44 5.81 -2.46 0.41
CA GLY A 44 6.05 -2.16 -1.00
C GLY A 44 4.79 -2.39 -1.82
N CYS A 45 4.61 -3.59 -2.41
CA CYS A 45 3.49 -3.92 -3.30
C CYS A 45 2.09 -4.00 -2.65
N LYS A 46 2.01 -4.34 -1.35
CA LYS A 46 0.79 -4.68 -0.59
C LYS A 46 -0.03 -5.89 -1.10
N ASP A 47 0.48 -6.67 -2.06
CA ASP A 47 -0.21 -7.84 -2.64
C ASP A 47 0.51 -9.17 -2.37
N GLY A 48 1.58 -9.16 -1.57
CA GLY A 48 2.35 -10.35 -1.24
C GLY A 48 3.35 -10.79 -2.31
N ALA A 49 3.70 -9.91 -3.27
CA ALA A 49 4.66 -10.23 -4.33
C ALA A 49 6.11 -9.81 -4.05
N CYS A 50 6.36 -8.73 -3.30
CA CYS A 50 7.69 -8.11 -3.20
C CYS A 50 8.50 -8.47 -1.94
N GLY A 51 7.87 -8.98 -0.88
CA GLY A 51 8.55 -9.31 0.38
C GLY A 51 8.95 -8.11 1.26
N SER A 52 8.80 -6.86 0.80
CA SER A 52 9.21 -5.67 1.58
C SER A 52 8.43 -5.48 2.87
N CYS A 53 7.27 -6.13 3.05
CA CYS A 53 6.48 -6.05 4.27
C CYS A 53 6.78 -7.15 5.30
N LYS A 54 7.92 -7.81 5.13
CA LYS A 54 8.34 -8.92 5.99
C LYS A 54 8.74 -8.39 7.37
N CYS A 55 8.11 -8.94 8.40
CA CYS A 55 8.45 -8.70 9.80
C CYS A 55 8.59 -10.04 10.51
N ARG A 56 9.29 -10.07 11.65
CA ARG A 56 9.37 -11.27 12.48
C ARG A 56 8.26 -11.21 13.53
N LYS A 57 7.42 -12.23 13.59
CA LYS A 57 6.39 -12.38 14.62
C LYS A 57 7.04 -12.93 15.88
N LEU A 58 7.04 -12.14 16.96
CA LEU A 58 7.59 -12.54 18.25
C LEU A 58 6.58 -13.35 19.07
N SER A 59 5.30 -12.99 19.00
CA SER A 59 4.21 -13.70 19.70
C SER A 59 2.86 -13.46 19.02
N GLY A 60 1.87 -14.25 19.43
CA GLY A 60 0.51 -14.18 18.93
C GLY A 60 0.22 -15.05 17.70
N GLU A 61 -1.03 -15.05 17.28
CA GLU A 61 -1.55 -15.85 16.19
C GLU A 61 -2.02 -14.97 15.02
N ILE A 62 -1.67 -15.40 13.81
CA ILE A 62 -2.10 -14.77 12.57
C ILE A 62 -2.57 -15.83 11.59
N SER A 63 -3.44 -15.44 10.67
CA SER A 63 -3.69 -16.18 9.43
C SER A 63 -3.13 -15.39 8.26
N MET A 64 -2.45 -16.07 7.33
CA MET A 64 -1.84 -15.43 6.17
C MET A 64 -2.62 -15.77 4.90
N ASP A 65 -2.95 -14.76 4.11
CA ASP A 65 -3.53 -14.96 2.80
C ASP A 65 -2.47 -15.47 1.80
N THR A 66 -2.92 -15.90 0.62
CA THR A 66 -2.06 -16.30 -0.49
C THR A 66 -1.05 -15.21 -0.84
N HIS A 67 0.20 -15.63 -1.02
CA HIS A 67 1.35 -14.79 -1.35
C HIS A 67 2.33 -15.57 -2.24
N GLN A 68 3.29 -14.88 -2.86
CA GLN A 68 4.29 -15.53 -3.70
C GLN A 68 5.39 -16.13 -2.82
N SER A 69 5.80 -17.37 -3.11
CA SER A 69 6.90 -18.04 -2.38
C SER A 69 8.23 -17.29 -2.43
N LYS A 70 8.44 -16.46 -3.46
CA LYS A 70 9.60 -15.56 -3.55
C LYS A 70 9.57 -14.42 -2.52
N ALA A 71 8.39 -14.06 -2.02
CA ALA A 71 8.20 -12.98 -1.06
C ALA A 71 8.39 -13.49 0.39
N LEU A 72 7.96 -14.71 0.67
CA LEU A 72 8.17 -15.42 1.93
C LEU A 72 8.35 -16.92 1.63
N SER A 73 9.52 -17.45 1.96
CA SER A 73 9.78 -18.89 1.81
C SER A 73 9.18 -19.68 2.98
N ALA A 74 8.96 -20.99 2.77
CA ALA A 74 8.48 -21.86 3.86
C ALA A 74 9.46 -21.91 5.05
N GLU A 75 10.76 -21.80 4.80
CA GLU A 75 11.78 -21.73 5.85
C GLU A 75 11.68 -20.42 6.64
N GLU A 76 11.44 -19.30 5.98
CA GLU A 76 11.23 -18.02 6.66
C GLU A 76 9.95 -18.04 7.50
N GLU A 77 8.86 -18.61 6.97
CA GLU A 77 7.60 -18.78 7.71
C GLU A 77 7.79 -19.65 8.97
N LEU A 78 8.53 -20.76 8.86
CA LEU A 78 8.90 -21.61 9.99
C LEU A 78 9.76 -20.86 11.03
N ASN A 79 10.60 -19.93 10.58
CA ASN A 79 11.39 -19.05 11.44
C ASN A 79 10.58 -17.86 12.01
N GLY A 80 9.26 -17.85 11.82
CA GLY A 80 8.35 -16.85 12.37
C GLY A 80 8.28 -15.54 11.58
N TYR A 81 8.78 -15.50 10.35
CA TYR A 81 8.58 -14.34 9.47
C TYR A 81 7.19 -14.32 8.86
N VAL A 82 6.64 -13.12 8.71
CA VAL A 82 5.28 -12.90 8.23
C VAL A 82 5.24 -11.72 7.26
N LEU A 83 4.36 -11.78 6.26
CA LEU A 83 4.08 -10.65 5.38
C LEU A 83 2.92 -9.84 5.95
N THR A 84 3.20 -8.70 6.58
CA THR A 84 2.16 -7.88 7.24
C THR A 84 1.06 -7.41 6.28
N CYS A 85 1.32 -7.33 4.96
CA CYS A 85 0.31 -7.01 3.96
C CYS A 85 -0.68 -8.14 3.64
N ARG A 86 -0.37 -9.38 4.04
CA ARG A 86 -1.22 -10.57 3.86
C ARG A 86 -1.59 -11.22 5.19
N ALA A 87 -1.15 -10.68 6.32
CA ALA A 87 -1.41 -11.21 7.64
C ALA A 87 -2.66 -10.56 8.26
N HIS A 88 -3.57 -11.40 8.77
CA HIS A 88 -4.72 -11.03 9.58
C HIS A 88 -4.53 -11.55 11.00
N ALA A 89 -4.74 -10.72 12.01
CA ALA A 89 -4.55 -11.13 13.39
C ALA A 89 -5.69 -12.04 13.88
N ARG A 90 -5.33 -13.02 14.71
CA ARG A 90 -6.27 -13.94 15.40
C ARG A 90 -6.17 -13.84 16.93
N SER A 91 -5.15 -13.14 17.41
CA SER A 91 -4.93 -12.73 18.80
C SER A 91 -4.19 -11.38 18.80
N ASP A 92 -3.87 -10.87 19.98
CA ASP A 92 -2.85 -9.83 20.10
C ASP A 92 -1.50 -10.36 19.59
N VAL A 93 -0.75 -9.54 18.86
CA VAL A 93 0.47 -9.94 18.15
C VAL A 93 1.59 -8.95 18.45
N VAL A 94 2.79 -9.46 18.70
CA VAL A 94 3.99 -8.66 18.80
C VAL A 94 4.86 -8.89 17.57
N LEU A 95 5.19 -7.81 16.86
CA LEU A 95 6.06 -7.82 15.68
C LEU A 95 7.39 -7.15 16.00
N GLU A 96 8.47 -7.73 15.49
CA GLU A 96 9.76 -7.04 15.40
C GLU A 96 9.87 -6.35 14.04
N SER A 97 10.09 -5.04 14.08
CA SER A 97 10.41 -4.23 12.90
C SER A 97 11.40 -3.13 13.27
N ARG A 98 12.54 -3.12 12.57
CA ARG A 98 13.53 -2.02 12.68
C ARG A 98 13.17 -0.82 11.79
N GLN A 99 12.20 -0.99 10.89
CA GLN A 99 11.71 0.05 9.98
C GLN A 99 10.37 0.56 10.49
N VAL A 100 10.38 1.14 11.68
CA VAL A 100 9.28 1.99 12.12
C VAL A 100 9.54 3.35 11.52
N THR A 101 8.75 3.75 10.52
CA THR A 101 8.94 5.02 9.82
C THR A 101 9.12 6.15 10.82
N GLU A 102 10.13 6.98 10.58
CA GLU A 102 10.46 8.14 11.40
C GLU A 102 9.22 8.96 11.76
N VAL A 103 9.28 9.59 12.94
CA VAL A 103 8.35 10.64 13.35
C VAL A 103 8.38 11.73 12.27
N GLY A 104 7.32 11.82 11.46
CA GLY A 104 7.26 12.74 10.31
C GLY A 104 6.92 12.08 8.96
N ALA A 105 6.69 10.77 8.90
CA ALA A 105 6.17 10.12 7.70
C ALA A 105 4.89 10.82 7.20
N HIS A 106 4.89 11.24 5.93
CA HIS A 106 3.74 11.94 5.34
C HIS A 106 2.48 11.08 5.44
N PRO A 107 1.36 11.64 5.94
CA PRO A 107 0.14 10.88 6.13
C PRO A 107 -0.37 10.35 4.80
N ILE A 108 -0.82 9.10 4.80
CA ILE A 108 -1.51 8.52 3.64
C ILE A 108 -2.88 9.17 3.53
N ARG A 109 -3.13 9.83 2.40
CA ARG A 109 -4.39 10.52 2.13
C ARG A 109 -5.06 9.91 0.91
N LYS A 110 -6.36 9.62 1.05
CA LYS A 110 -7.22 9.30 -0.09
C LYS A 110 -7.74 10.60 -0.67
N MET A 111 -7.49 10.83 -1.95
CA MET A 111 -7.94 12.02 -2.66
C MET A 111 -8.31 11.67 -4.09
N PRO A 112 -9.33 12.32 -4.68
CA PRO A 112 -9.58 12.19 -6.10
C PRO A 112 -8.44 12.86 -6.88
N ALA A 113 -8.10 12.32 -8.04
CA ALA A 113 -7.11 12.91 -8.94
C ALA A 113 -7.69 13.09 -10.33
N ARG A 114 -7.38 14.20 -10.99
CA ARG A 114 -7.80 14.46 -12.37
C ARG A 114 -6.69 14.11 -13.33
N VAL A 115 -6.99 13.36 -14.39
CA VAL A 115 -6.07 13.13 -15.51
C VAL A 115 -5.78 14.46 -16.19
N LEU A 116 -4.55 14.95 -16.04
CA LEU A 116 -4.09 16.21 -16.64
C LEU A 116 -3.57 15.98 -18.06
N ALA A 117 -2.78 14.93 -18.26
CA ALA A 117 -2.22 14.58 -19.55
C ALA A 117 -1.94 13.07 -19.66
N LEU A 118 -1.99 12.56 -20.88
CA LEU A 118 -1.62 11.20 -21.27
C LEU A 118 -0.67 11.29 -22.47
N GLN A 119 0.52 10.72 -22.37
CA GLN A 119 1.48 10.68 -23.48
C GLN A 119 2.04 9.28 -23.64
N LYS A 120 1.92 8.72 -24.85
CA LYS A 120 2.57 7.46 -25.18
C LYS A 120 4.08 7.68 -25.32
N LEU A 121 4.87 7.07 -24.43
CA LEU A 121 6.34 7.17 -24.43
C LEU A 121 6.99 6.04 -25.24
N SER A 122 6.37 4.87 -25.27
CA SER A 122 6.81 3.72 -26.08
C SER A 122 5.60 2.93 -26.58
N HIS A 123 5.85 1.81 -27.28
CA HIS A 123 4.78 0.90 -27.71
C HIS A 123 3.94 0.39 -26.53
N ASP A 124 4.55 0.21 -25.35
CA ASP A 124 3.96 -0.37 -24.14
C ASP A 124 4.08 0.53 -22.89
N VAL A 125 4.47 1.80 -22.99
CA VAL A 125 4.56 2.73 -21.85
C VAL A 125 3.82 4.04 -22.12
N VAL A 126 2.99 4.46 -21.17
CA VAL A 126 2.30 5.75 -21.15
C VAL A 126 2.75 6.55 -19.93
N MET A 127 3.10 7.81 -20.15
CA MET A 127 3.17 8.81 -19.09
C MET A 127 1.77 9.32 -18.79
N LEU A 128 1.39 9.26 -17.51
CA LEU A 128 0.15 9.80 -16.97
C LEU A 128 0.50 10.92 -15.99
N ARG A 129 -0.04 12.12 -16.22
CA ARG A 129 0.00 13.21 -15.24
C ARG A 129 -1.32 13.37 -14.53
N LEU A 130 -1.26 13.51 -13.21
CA LEU A 130 -2.41 13.68 -12.34
C LEU A 130 -2.37 15.03 -11.65
N GLN A 131 -3.45 15.79 -11.82
CA GLN A 131 -3.73 16.97 -11.01
C GLN A 131 -4.42 16.54 -9.71
N LEU A 132 -3.83 16.92 -8.58
CA LEU A 132 -4.41 16.73 -7.26
C LEU A 132 -5.36 17.89 -6.90
N PRO A 133 -6.28 17.72 -5.94
CA PRO A 133 -7.18 18.78 -5.49
C PRO A 133 -6.42 19.98 -4.90
N ALA A 134 -6.96 21.18 -5.08
CA ALA A 134 -6.44 22.38 -4.43
C ALA A 134 -6.69 22.32 -2.92
N GLY A 135 -5.68 22.67 -2.12
CA GLY A 135 -5.77 22.67 -0.66
C GLY A 135 -4.42 22.35 -0.02
N GLU A 136 -4.11 21.06 0.11
CA GLU A 136 -2.87 20.59 0.72
C GLU A 136 -1.98 19.84 -0.29
N PRO A 137 -0.74 20.31 -0.54
CA PRO A 137 0.18 19.61 -1.41
C PRO A 137 0.49 18.21 -0.84
N LEU A 138 0.47 17.20 -1.72
CA LEU A 138 1.00 15.88 -1.37
C LEU A 138 2.50 16.02 -1.10
N GLN A 139 2.94 15.59 0.08
CA GLN A 139 4.35 15.45 0.38
C GLN A 139 4.71 13.98 0.26
N PHE A 140 5.84 13.70 -0.40
CA PHE A 140 6.34 12.35 -0.60
C PHE A 140 7.87 12.36 -0.71
N HIS A 141 8.49 11.23 -0.42
CA HIS A 141 9.91 10.99 -0.67
C HIS A 141 10.10 10.35 -2.04
N ALA A 142 11.17 10.73 -2.74
CA ALA A 142 11.54 10.10 -4.01
C ALA A 142 11.63 8.56 -3.83
N GLY A 143 11.01 7.82 -4.75
CA GLY A 143 10.88 6.36 -4.67
C GLY A 143 9.57 5.85 -4.05
N GLN A 144 8.75 6.72 -3.46
CA GLN A 144 7.39 6.36 -3.05
C GLN A 144 6.44 6.19 -4.24
N TYR A 145 5.24 5.69 -3.96
CA TYR A 145 4.21 5.38 -4.95
C TYR A 145 2.82 5.86 -4.50
N VAL A 146 1.90 5.97 -5.46
CA VAL A 146 0.46 6.15 -5.21
C VAL A 146 -0.31 4.87 -5.53
N GLU A 147 -1.48 4.71 -4.91
CA GLU A 147 -2.40 3.61 -5.18
C GLU A 147 -3.66 4.11 -5.86
N PHE A 148 -4.05 3.47 -6.95
CA PHE A 148 -5.40 3.63 -7.51
C PHE A 148 -6.33 2.58 -6.90
N LEU A 149 -7.48 3.06 -6.43
CA LEU A 149 -8.58 2.21 -5.97
C LEU A 149 -9.54 1.99 -7.15
N LEU A 150 -9.61 0.76 -7.64
CA LEU A 150 -10.48 0.38 -8.75
C LEU A 150 -11.91 0.10 -8.25
N ARG A 151 -12.88 0.11 -9.17
CA ARG A 151 -14.32 -0.07 -8.88
C ARG A 151 -14.64 -1.41 -8.22
N ASP A 152 -13.83 -2.43 -8.52
CA ASP A 152 -13.96 -3.77 -7.95
C ASP A 152 -13.22 -3.93 -6.61
N GLY A 153 -12.73 -2.83 -6.03
CA GLY A 153 -11.97 -2.82 -4.78
C GLY A 153 -10.50 -3.16 -4.93
N ALA A 154 -10.04 -3.56 -6.13
CA ALA A 154 -8.64 -3.85 -6.34
C ALA A 154 -7.78 -2.58 -6.24
N ARG A 155 -6.53 -2.74 -5.79
CA ARG A 155 -5.55 -1.66 -5.70
C ARG A 155 -4.40 -1.88 -6.67
N ARG A 156 -3.90 -0.80 -7.27
CA ARG A 156 -2.70 -0.84 -8.14
C ARG A 156 -1.75 0.29 -7.78
N SER A 157 -0.51 -0.10 -7.49
CA SER A 157 0.56 0.80 -7.04
C SER A 157 1.43 1.25 -8.23
N TYR A 158 1.67 2.55 -8.34
CA TYR A 158 2.56 3.14 -9.33
C TYR A 158 3.48 4.18 -8.69
N SER A 159 4.78 4.05 -8.92
CA SER A 159 5.79 4.96 -8.39
C SER A 159 5.69 6.33 -9.03
N MET A 160 5.90 7.38 -8.24
CA MET A 160 6.03 8.74 -8.76
C MET A 160 7.32 8.84 -9.56
N ALA A 161 7.21 9.34 -10.80
CA ALA A 161 8.30 9.52 -11.73
C ALA A 161 8.91 10.94 -11.67
N ASN A 162 8.25 11.89 -11.00
CA ASN A 162 8.77 13.25 -10.80
C ASN A 162 9.30 13.48 -9.37
N ALA A 163 10.20 14.45 -9.25
CA ALA A 163 10.77 14.82 -7.95
C ALA A 163 9.75 15.56 -7.07
N PRO A 164 9.74 15.36 -5.74
CA PRO A 164 8.73 15.97 -4.86
C PRO A 164 8.64 17.49 -4.94
N HIS A 165 9.76 18.18 -5.17
CA HIS A 165 9.80 19.64 -5.22
C HIS A 165 9.11 20.24 -6.45
N THR A 166 8.82 19.45 -7.49
CA THR A 166 8.18 19.95 -8.72
C THR A 166 6.65 19.98 -8.63
N LEU A 167 6.05 19.39 -7.59
CA LEU A 167 4.60 19.36 -7.40
C LEU A 167 3.95 20.76 -7.27
N GLY A 168 4.69 21.73 -6.76
CA GLY A 168 4.20 23.11 -6.60
C GLY A 168 4.17 23.91 -7.91
N GLU A 169 4.78 23.39 -8.98
CA GLU A 169 4.82 24.06 -10.26
C GLU A 169 3.48 23.87 -11.01
N PRO A 170 2.89 24.96 -11.55
CA PRO A 170 1.65 24.87 -12.30
C PRO A 170 1.76 23.88 -13.47
N GLY A 171 0.86 22.90 -13.53
CA GLY A 171 0.78 21.95 -14.63
C GLY A 171 1.70 20.72 -14.52
N THR A 172 2.44 20.55 -13.43
CA THR A 172 3.29 19.37 -13.22
C THR A 172 2.49 18.19 -12.69
N GLY A 173 1.83 18.36 -11.53
CA GLY A 173 1.08 17.29 -10.88
C GLY A 173 1.96 16.09 -10.47
N ILE A 174 1.34 14.93 -10.25
CA ILE A 174 2.08 13.66 -10.11
C ILE A 174 2.28 13.06 -11.50
N GLU A 175 3.51 12.71 -11.85
CA GLU A 175 3.83 11.98 -13.07
C GLU A 175 4.03 10.48 -12.75
N LEU A 176 3.43 9.61 -13.56
CA LEU A 176 3.55 8.16 -13.47
C LEU A 176 3.91 7.59 -14.83
N HIS A 177 4.77 6.58 -14.87
CA HIS A 177 5.07 5.82 -16.09
C HIS A 177 4.44 4.43 -15.97
N ILE A 178 3.42 4.19 -16.78
CA ILE A 178 2.58 3.00 -16.70
C ILE A 178 2.87 2.11 -17.89
N ARG A 179 3.37 0.91 -17.61
CA ARG A 179 3.54 -0.14 -18.62
C ARG A 179 2.20 -0.81 -18.91
N HIS A 180 1.91 -1.08 -20.18
CA HIS A 180 0.76 -1.88 -20.59
C HIS A 180 0.99 -3.34 -20.24
N LEU A 181 0.08 -3.89 -19.44
CA LEU A 181 -0.04 -5.33 -19.22
C LEU A 181 -1.36 -5.76 -19.86
N PRO A 182 -1.34 -6.52 -20.97
CA PRO A 182 -2.56 -6.98 -21.63
C PRO A 182 -3.47 -7.75 -20.66
N GLY A 183 -4.76 -7.38 -20.61
CA GLY A 183 -5.73 -7.93 -19.65
C GLY A 183 -5.67 -7.28 -18.26
N GLY A 184 -4.83 -6.27 -18.08
CA GLY A 184 -4.66 -5.56 -16.83
C GLY A 184 -5.79 -4.57 -16.58
N LYS A 185 -6.52 -4.76 -15.47
CA LYS A 185 -7.71 -3.97 -15.08
C LYS A 185 -7.53 -2.44 -15.15
N PHE A 186 -6.35 -1.94 -14.79
CA PHE A 186 -6.04 -0.51 -14.84
C PHE A 186 -5.28 -0.12 -16.12
N THR A 187 -4.30 -0.93 -16.52
CA THR A 187 -3.42 -0.62 -17.65
C THR A 187 -4.15 -0.65 -18.99
N ASP A 188 -5.14 -1.54 -19.18
CA ASP A 188 -5.98 -1.54 -20.38
C ASP A 188 -6.85 -0.27 -20.45
N HIS A 189 -7.32 0.23 -19.31
CA HIS A 189 -8.06 1.49 -19.25
C HIS A 189 -7.16 2.67 -19.64
N VAL A 190 -5.96 2.76 -19.06
CA VAL A 190 -4.96 3.80 -19.36
C VAL A 190 -4.60 3.83 -20.86
N PHE A 191 -4.44 2.67 -21.50
CA PHE A 191 -4.07 2.58 -22.92
C PHE A 191 -5.24 2.68 -23.90
N GLY A 192 -6.47 2.52 -23.42
CA GLY A 192 -7.68 2.45 -24.25
C GLY A 192 -8.63 3.61 -24.01
N ALA A 193 -9.43 3.51 -22.94
CA ALA A 193 -10.60 4.35 -22.74
C ALA A 193 -10.33 5.62 -21.90
N MET A 194 -9.19 5.69 -21.20
CA MET A 194 -8.87 6.83 -20.35
C MET A 194 -8.71 8.12 -21.16
N LYS A 195 -9.22 9.22 -20.62
CA LYS A 195 -9.15 10.54 -21.27
C LYS A 195 -8.70 11.61 -20.30
N GLU A 196 -8.12 12.67 -20.85
CA GLU A 196 -7.90 13.90 -20.09
C GLU A 196 -9.19 14.38 -19.42
N LYS A 197 -9.05 14.98 -18.24
CA LYS A 197 -10.12 15.46 -17.35
C LYS A 197 -10.91 14.37 -16.63
N GLU A 198 -10.67 13.09 -16.91
CA GLU A 198 -11.22 11.98 -16.12
C GLU A 198 -10.79 12.08 -14.65
N ILE A 199 -11.66 11.63 -13.73
CA ILE A 199 -11.40 11.61 -12.29
C ILE A 199 -11.18 10.17 -11.84
N LEU A 200 -10.08 9.96 -11.11
CA LEU A 200 -9.63 8.70 -10.52
C LEU A 200 -9.73 8.77 -8.99
#